data_AF-A0A6D2L983-F1
#
_entry.id   AF-A0A6D2L983-F1
#
_cell.length_a   1.000
_cell.length_b   1.000
_cell.length_c   1.000
_cell.angle_alpha   90.00
_cell.angle_beta   90.00
_cell.angle_gamma   90.00
#
_symmetry.space_group_name_H-M   'P 1'
#
loop_
_entity.id
_entity.type
_entity.pdbx_description
1 polymer ?
#
loop_
_entity_poly.entity_id
_entity_poly.type
_entity_poly.pdbx_seq_one_letter_code
_entity_poly.pdbx_strand_id
1 'polypeptide(L)'
;MRFSLLLTTFSVSGILLMYEEVMMSDYARLDSPDHDGSILINTVIKKNENPDVESFGKKSLLLEKTTEIAGLRQELELISKLLTGHANGDTDGLQHKISGTIVSASSVWDTNGKQRGSVTSTPEKSEDLTQLSREDLIKHFKSEMIQLKREHDYTIQEMTEEYFSIKRRCLNLEERGSFSCLKKDKEFDALQKKIPEIISKLDKVSSEGDEKSQLDSLLIENLQLKDSLAEADQKISQLSQVEENHLKLIQKLESDVEDSHVEASIYWSVLGEFVNQIQCAKEESSESKIDLEDSFVESCMAEEYCAVVYKEALKEADKRLGCLNKNVSEKEDALRSEMAEKERLKEEIHRLECLVKEKEDLVQIAENDLATEREKLEMASQQSNNLQSQIDQQEVVKIIEGYEMEISELRQKLELVGKNMKTTENEKVESELKLSSAEAEQKRLEKQFVSTALSLDKWSQCFDNTECLVAEEMNKINLRLESMQRHLSDLLDEVDGLNARESMYKQLMEKKTCDLQKAETEVDLLGDEIESLLDLLKKIYIALDHYSPILKHYPGIIEILKLVRRELKGESKRVSVY
;
A
#
# COMPACT_ATOMS: atom_id res chain seq x y z
N MET A 1 -18.66 -65.38 15.75
CA MET A 1 -19.00 -65.04 14.35
C MET A 1 -19.19 -63.53 14.10
N ARG A 2 -18.41 -62.64 14.75
CA ARG A 2 -18.39 -61.18 14.44
C ARG A 2 -17.03 -60.49 14.68
N PHE A 3 -15.92 -61.22 14.57
CA PHE A 3 -14.56 -60.64 14.64
C PHE A 3 -13.67 -61.00 13.45
N SER A 4 -14.20 -61.69 12.43
CA SER A 4 -13.43 -62.15 11.27
C SER A 4 -13.68 -61.34 9.98
N LEU A 5 -14.51 -60.28 10.03
CA LEU A 5 -14.91 -59.50 8.85
C LEU A 5 -14.27 -58.10 8.78
N LEU A 6 -13.52 -57.70 9.80
CA LEU A 6 -12.80 -56.41 9.84
C LEU A 6 -11.31 -56.51 9.48
N LEU A 7 -10.72 -57.72 9.51
CA LEU A 7 -9.33 -57.92 9.12
C LEU A 7 -9.13 -58.11 7.60
N THR A 8 -10.18 -58.49 6.85
CA THR A 8 -10.09 -58.69 5.41
C THR A 8 -10.26 -57.41 4.60
N THR A 9 -10.90 -56.37 5.14
CA THR A 9 -11.05 -55.07 4.45
C THR A 9 -9.82 -54.17 4.56
N PHE A 10 -8.98 -54.36 5.58
CA PHE A 10 -7.76 -53.54 5.73
C PHE A 10 -6.53 -54.11 4.98
N SER A 11 -6.56 -55.38 4.59
CA SER A 11 -5.43 -56.02 3.88
C SER A 11 -5.43 -55.78 2.37
N VAL A 12 -6.58 -55.53 1.74
CA VAL A 12 -6.66 -55.34 0.28
C VAL A 12 -6.33 -53.90 -0.15
N SER A 13 -6.61 -52.91 0.70
CA SER A 13 -6.30 -51.50 0.39
C SER A 13 -4.81 -51.16 0.53
N GLY A 14 -4.06 -51.91 1.35
CA GLY A 14 -2.61 -51.74 1.50
C GLY A 14 -1.79 -52.39 0.39
N ILE A 15 -2.34 -53.38 -0.33
CA ILE A 15 -1.63 -54.07 -1.42
C ILE A 15 -1.82 -53.35 -2.77
N LEU A 16 -2.89 -52.56 -2.96
CA LEU A 16 -3.05 -51.76 -4.19
C LEU A 16 -2.15 -50.52 -4.24
N LEU A 17 -1.83 -49.90 -3.10
CA LEU A 17 -0.96 -48.72 -3.07
C LEU A 17 0.53 -49.04 -3.26
N MET A 18 0.96 -50.26 -2.91
CA MET A 18 2.34 -50.70 -3.17
C MET A 18 2.58 -51.14 -4.62
N TYR A 19 1.54 -51.38 -5.41
CA TYR A 19 1.68 -51.71 -6.84
C TYR A 19 1.72 -50.49 -7.76
N GLU A 20 1.33 -49.30 -7.28
CA GLU A 20 1.35 -48.06 -8.07
C GLU A 20 2.64 -47.25 -7.87
N GLU A 21 3.28 -47.32 -6.68
CA GLU A 21 4.58 -46.68 -6.42
C GLU A 21 5.78 -47.44 -7.03
N VAL A 22 5.69 -48.77 -7.21
CA VAL A 22 6.79 -49.58 -7.74
C VAL A 22 6.87 -49.56 -9.27
N MET A 23 5.81 -49.16 -9.98
CA MET A 23 5.82 -49.08 -11.46
C MET A 23 6.20 -47.69 -12.02
N MET A 24 6.42 -46.69 -11.17
CA MET A 24 6.76 -45.33 -11.60
C MET A 24 8.20 -44.89 -11.28
N SER A 25 9.01 -45.70 -10.58
CA SER A 25 10.40 -45.33 -10.25
C SER A 25 11.48 -45.90 -11.18
N ASP A 26 11.13 -46.80 -12.11
CA ASP A 26 12.10 -47.49 -12.98
C ASP A 26 12.36 -46.83 -14.35
N TYR A 27 11.86 -45.61 -14.60
CA TYR A 27 12.14 -44.85 -15.82
C TYR A 27 12.70 -43.45 -15.55
N ALA A 28 13.84 -43.35 -14.88
CA ALA A 28 14.64 -42.13 -14.89
C ALA A 28 16.15 -42.44 -14.82
N ARG A 29 16.69 -42.96 -15.92
CA ARG A 29 18.11 -42.79 -16.24
C ARG A 29 18.26 -42.75 -17.76
N LEU A 30 18.52 -41.56 -18.30
CA LEU A 30 19.49 -41.27 -19.37
C LEU A 30 19.36 -39.81 -19.83
N ASP A 31 20.46 -39.08 -19.65
CA ASP A 31 21.02 -37.94 -20.39
C ASP A 31 20.19 -36.70 -20.83
N SER A 32 20.83 -35.56 -20.53
CA SER A 32 20.63 -34.14 -20.91
C SER A 32 20.61 -33.87 -22.44
N PRO A 33 20.40 -32.64 -22.97
CA PRO A 33 19.92 -31.35 -22.41
C PRO A 33 18.75 -30.72 -23.22
N ASP A 34 18.33 -29.54 -22.76
CA ASP A 34 17.58 -28.45 -23.43
C ASP A 34 16.08 -28.27 -23.15
N HIS A 35 15.83 -27.08 -22.61
CA HIS A 35 14.68 -26.20 -22.71
C HIS A 35 13.30 -26.64 -22.15
N ASP A 36 12.93 -25.84 -21.14
CA ASP A 36 11.62 -25.22 -20.91
C ASP A 36 10.51 -26.08 -20.27
N GLY A 37 10.32 -25.88 -18.97
CA GLY A 37 9.30 -26.59 -18.18
C GLY A 37 8.93 -25.92 -16.86
N SER A 38 9.07 -24.59 -16.73
CA SER A 38 8.80 -23.86 -15.47
C SER A 38 7.76 -22.75 -15.60
N ILE A 39 6.62 -23.03 -16.26
CA ILE A 39 5.51 -22.05 -16.38
C ILE A 39 4.17 -22.56 -15.80
N LEU A 40 4.02 -23.82 -15.37
CA LEU A 40 2.67 -24.35 -15.06
C LEU A 40 2.28 -24.53 -13.59
N ILE A 41 3.03 -23.99 -12.61
CA ILE A 41 2.63 -24.09 -11.19
C ILE A 41 2.29 -22.73 -10.55
N ASN A 42 2.55 -21.59 -11.22
CA ASN A 42 2.24 -20.26 -10.69
C ASN A 42 0.92 -19.62 -11.20
N THR A 43 0.06 -20.34 -11.92
CA THR A 43 -1.13 -19.73 -12.57
C THR A 43 -2.47 -20.03 -11.91
N VAL A 44 -2.54 -20.84 -10.84
CA VAL A 44 -3.84 -21.22 -10.25
C VAL A 44 -4.18 -20.47 -8.95
N ILE A 45 -3.26 -19.75 -8.34
CA ILE A 45 -3.53 -18.92 -7.14
C ILE A 45 -3.24 -17.45 -7.45
N LYS A 46 -3.97 -16.88 -8.42
CA LYS A 46 -4.00 -15.43 -8.65
C LYS A 46 -5.28 -15.00 -9.40
N LYS A 47 -6.41 -15.58 -9.01
CA LYS A 47 -7.70 -15.29 -9.62
C LYS A 47 -8.78 -15.11 -8.56
N ASN A 48 -8.60 -14.11 -7.72
CA ASN A 48 -9.65 -13.30 -7.13
C ASN A 48 -9.00 -12.31 -6.18
N GLU A 49 -8.86 -11.07 -6.64
CA GLU A 49 -9.00 -9.83 -5.86
C GLU A 49 -8.51 -8.70 -6.75
N ASN A 50 -9.46 -8.07 -7.44
CA ASN A 50 -9.24 -6.77 -8.04
C ASN A 50 -10.52 -5.94 -7.83
N PRO A 51 -10.72 -5.37 -6.63
CA PRO A 51 -11.77 -4.37 -6.42
C PRO A 51 -11.38 -2.97 -6.94
N ASP A 52 -10.13 -2.80 -7.42
CA ASP A 52 -9.56 -1.48 -7.71
C ASP A 52 -10.05 -0.82 -9.01
N VAL A 53 -10.58 -1.59 -9.97
CA VAL A 53 -10.95 -1.03 -11.30
C VAL A 53 -12.25 -0.22 -11.25
N GLU A 54 -13.18 -0.57 -10.36
CA GLU A 54 -14.49 0.10 -10.30
C GLU A 54 -14.47 1.38 -9.44
N SER A 55 -13.56 1.45 -8.45
CA SER A 55 -13.35 2.62 -7.59
C SER A 55 -12.51 3.71 -8.29
N PHE A 56 -11.45 3.33 -9.01
CA PHE A 56 -10.64 4.27 -9.79
C PHE A 56 -11.39 4.87 -10.97
N GLY A 57 -12.25 4.09 -11.63
CA GLY A 57 -13.08 4.58 -12.75
C GLY A 57 -14.04 5.69 -12.33
N LYS A 58 -14.64 5.58 -11.14
CA LYS A 58 -15.55 6.61 -10.59
C LYS A 58 -14.79 7.87 -10.15
N LYS A 59 -13.58 7.73 -9.59
CA LYS A 59 -12.70 8.88 -9.24
C LYS A 59 -12.25 9.69 -10.45
N SER A 60 -11.85 9.02 -11.54
CA SER A 60 -11.43 9.68 -12.79
C SER A 60 -12.58 10.50 -13.37
N LEU A 61 -13.78 9.93 -13.42
CA LEU A 61 -14.96 10.56 -14.01
C LEU A 61 -15.41 11.82 -13.25
N LEU A 62 -15.29 11.83 -11.92
CA LEU A 62 -15.73 12.94 -11.07
C LEU A 62 -14.73 14.11 -11.09
N LEU A 63 -13.43 13.80 -11.11
CA LEU A 63 -12.37 14.80 -11.28
C LEU A 63 -12.43 15.44 -12.67
N GLU A 64 -12.65 14.64 -13.72
CA GLU A 64 -12.83 15.12 -15.09
C GLU A 64 -14.03 16.07 -15.19
N LYS A 65 -15.19 15.67 -14.66
CA LYS A 65 -16.40 16.52 -14.64
C LYS A 65 -16.23 17.83 -13.87
N THR A 66 -15.52 17.83 -12.74
CA THR A 66 -15.28 19.07 -11.97
C THR A 66 -14.33 20.02 -12.69
N THR A 67 -13.32 19.50 -13.40
CA THR A 67 -12.45 20.33 -14.25
C THR A 67 -13.17 20.88 -15.48
N GLU A 68 -14.10 20.11 -16.06
CA GLU A 68 -14.91 20.52 -17.20
C GLU A 68 -15.88 21.65 -16.81
N ILE A 69 -16.52 21.55 -15.64
CA ILE A 69 -17.38 22.61 -15.08
C ILE A 69 -16.58 23.89 -14.81
N ALA A 70 -15.36 23.78 -14.28
CA ALA A 70 -14.49 24.94 -14.05
C ALA A 70 -14.05 25.61 -15.37
N GLY A 71 -13.77 24.84 -16.41
CA GLY A 71 -13.46 25.35 -17.75
C GLY A 71 -14.64 26.09 -18.38
N LEU A 72 -15.83 25.48 -18.36
CA LEU A 72 -17.07 26.10 -18.85
C LEU A 72 -17.40 27.41 -18.12
N ARG A 73 -17.17 27.46 -16.80
CA ARG A 73 -17.32 28.67 -16.00
C ARG A 73 -16.38 29.78 -16.48
N GLN A 74 -15.12 29.45 -16.74
CA GLN A 74 -14.09 30.41 -17.16
C GLN A 74 -14.35 30.95 -18.57
N GLU A 75 -14.83 30.10 -19.48
CA GLU A 75 -15.26 30.52 -20.83
C GLU A 75 -16.49 31.45 -20.77
N LEU A 76 -17.50 31.14 -19.95
CA LEU A 76 -18.67 31.99 -19.77
C LEU A 76 -18.31 33.36 -19.17
N GLU A 77 -17.34 33.39 -18.25
CA GLU A 77 -16.81 34.63 -17.65
C GLU A 77 -16.10 35.51 -18.69
N LEU A 78 -15.33 34.91 -19.61
CA LEU A 78 -14.67 35.62 -20.71
C LEU A 78 -15.70 36.18 -21.70
N ILE A 79 -16.71 35.39 -22.06
CA ILE A 79 -17.81 35.82 -22.93
C ILE A 79 -18.58 36.97 -22.26
N SER A 80 -18.87 36.86 -20.96
CA SER A 80 -19.52 37.92 -20.18
C SER A 80 -18.74 39.23 -20.23
N LYS A 81 -17.42 39.19 -20.02
CA LYS A 81 -16.52 40.36 -20.08
C LYS A 81 -16.45 40.97 -21.48
N LEU A 82 -16.41 40.16 -22.53
CA LEU A 82 -16.44 40.63 -23.91
C LEU A 82 -17.77 41.32 -24.27
N LEU A 83 -18.89 40.83 -23.72
CA LEU A 83 -20.22 41.41 -23.92
C LEU A 83 -20.48 42.67 -23.09
N THR A 84 -19.80 42.86 -21.96
CA THR A 84 -19.88 44.09 -21.14
C THR A 84 -18.86 45.15 -21.54
N GLY A 85 -17.83 44.80 -22.33
CA GLY A 85 -16.73 45.67 -22.73
C GLY A 85 -17.06 46.82 -23.70
N HIS A 86 -18.25 46.88 -24.31
CA HIS A 86 -18.61 47.98 -25.23
C HIS A 86 -19.11 49.25 -24.50
N ALA A 87 -18.45 49.66 -23.42
CA ALA A 87 -18.76 50.93 -22.76
C ALA A 87 -17.55 51.84 -22.51
N ASN A 88 -16.32 51.31 -22.46
CA ASN A 88 -15.15 52.14 -22.16
C ASN A 88 -14.09 51.92 -23.23
N GLY A 89 -13.87 52.96 -24.05
CA GLY A 89 -12.69 53.05 -24.88
C GLY A 89 -11.48 53.20 -23.97
N ASP A 90 -10.62 52.19 -23.97
CA ASP A 90 -9.19 52.30 -23.71
C ASP A 90 -8.56 50.97 -24.13
N THR A 91 -8.07 50.94 -25.38
CA THR A 91 -7.16 49.90 -25.86
C THR A 91 -5.75 50.46 -25.77
N ASP A 92 -5.11 50.28 -24.62
CA ASP A 92 -3.66 50.36 -24.52
C ASP A 92 -3.09 49.01 -24.06
N GLY A 93 -1.99 48.62 -24.71
CA GLY A 93 -1.15 47.50 -24.29
C GLY A 93 -1.51 46.11 -24.84
N LEU A 94 -1.14 45.84 -26.10
CA LEU A 94 -0.16 44.77 -26.40
C LEU A 94 0.28 44.83 -27.87
N GLN A 95 1.25 45.72 -28.14
CA GLN A 95 2.08 45.65 -29.34
C GLN A 95 3.14 44.57 -29.13
N HIS A 96 3.00 43.40 -29.77
CA HIS A 96 4.14 42.52 -30.00
C HIS A 96 4.60 42.63 -31.45
N LYS A 97 5.74 43.31 -31.59
CA LYS A 97 6.65 43.31 -32.74
C LYS A 97 6.73 41.94 -33.42
N ILE A 98 6.39 41.88 -34.71
CA ILE A 98 7.22 41.20 -35.71
C ILE A 98 7.30 42.11 -36.93
N SER A 99 8.46 42.74 -37.06
CA SER A 99 8.92 43.42 -38.27
C SER A 99 9.41 42.36 -39.26
N GLY A 100 8.91 42.41 -40.49
CA GLY A 100 9.27 41.49 -41.56
C GLY A 100 8.80 41.97 -42.92
N THR A 101 9.47 43.01 -43.41
CA THR A 101 9.75 43.35 -44.82
C THR A 101 8.63 43.18 -45.86
N ILE A 102 8.10 44.33 -46.28
CA ILE A 102 7.33 44.53 -47.51
C ILE A 102 8.21 44.23 -48.74
N VAL A 103 7.75 43.36 -49.63
CA VAL A 103 8.01 43.45 -51.07
C VAL A 103 6.68 43.32 -51.79
N SER A 104 6.25 44.41 -52.43
CA SER A 104 5.06 44.48 -53.27
C SER A 104 5.40 44.16 -54.72
N ALA A 105 4.60 43.31 -55.38
CA ALA A 105 4.26 43.33 -56.81
C ALA A 105 3.21 42.22 -57.04
N SER A 106 1.95 42.52 -57.36
CA SER A 106 1.41 42.97 -58.66
C SER A 106 0.74 41.81 -59.41
N SER A 107 -0.45 42.12 -59.94
CA SER A 107 -1.17 41.45 -61.03
C SER A 107 -1.91 40.15 -60.70
N VAL A 108 -3.01 39.75 -61.31
CA VAL A 108 -4.03 40.28 -62.24
C VAL A 108 -5.02 39.09 -62.34
N TRP A 109 -6.32 39.38 -62.39
CA TRP A 109 -7.42 38.63 -63.02
C TRP A 109 -7.14 37.18 -63.47
N ASP A 110 -7.93 36.20 -63.03
CA ASP A 110 -9.14 35.84 -63.77
C ASP A 110 -9.98 34.74 -63.12
N THR A 111 -11.27 34.87 -63.41
CA THR A 111 -12.37 33.95 -63.15
C THR A 111 -12.14 32.57 -63.78
N ASN A 112 -12.45 31.49 -63.05
CA ASN A 112 -13.29 30.44 -63.64
C ASN A 112 -13.90 29.52 -62.57
N GLY A 113 -15.22 29.36 -62.67
CA GLY A 113 -15.96 28.39 -61.88
C GLY A 113 -15.78 26.96 -62.39
N LYS A 114 -15.79 26.02 -61.45
CA LYS A 114 -16.32 24.67 -61.68
C LYS A 114 -16.76 24.05 -60.36
N GLN A 115 -18.07 23.87 -60.23
CA GLN A 115 -18.59 22.77 -59.42
C GLN A 115 -17.97 21.47 -59.91
N ARG A 116 -17.57 20.59 -58.98
CA ARG A 116 -18.02 19.18 -58.90
C ARG A 116 -17.02 18.35 -58.09
N GLY A 117 -17.56 17.62 -57.12
CA GLY A 117 -17.04 16.30 -56.77
C GLY A 117 -16.46 16.18 -55.37
N SER A 118 -17.36 16.03 -54.38
CA SER A 118 -17.11 15.06 -53.32
C SER A 118 -16.83 13.71 -54.00
N VAL A 119 -15.57 13.27 -53.93
CA VAL A 119 -15.16 11.91 -54.26
C VAL A 119 -14.37 11.43 -53.06
N THR A 120 -15.08 10.84 -52.10
CA THR A 120 -14.54 9.77 -51.27
C THR A 120 -14.02 8.69 -52.22
N SER A 121 -12.71 8.69 -52.50
CA SER A 121 -12.08 7.54 -53.14
C SER A 121 -11.93 6.44 -52.09
N THR A 122 -12.86 5.50 -52.12
CA THR A 122 -12.64 4.13 -51.68
C THR A 122 -11.36 3.60 -52.36
N PRO A 123 -10.42 2.96 -51.63
CA PRO A 123 -9.27 2.32 -52.26
C PRO A 123 -9.71 1.00 -52.88
N GLU A 124 -10.38 1.07 -54.03
CA GLU A 124 -10.48 -0.06 -54.95
C GLU A 124 -9.15 -0.17 -55.71
N LYS A 125 -8.24 -1.02 -55.21
CA LYS A 125 -7.16 -1.72 -55.95
C LYS A 125 -6.25 -2.50 -54.99
N SER A 126 -6.80 -3.46 -54.26
CA SER A 126 -5.97 -4.38 -53.46
C SER A 126 -5.54 -5.62 -54.24
N GLU A 127 -6.04 -5.84 -55.46
CA GLU A 127 -5.78 -7.07 -56.23
C GLU A 127 -4.51 -7.00 -57.10
N ASP A 128 -4.01 -5.82 -57.46
CA ASP A 128 -2.81 -5.65 -58.32
C ASP A 128 -1.47 -5.70 -57.56
N LEU A 129 -1.48 -5.56 -56.22
CA LEU A 129 -0.25 -5.46 -55.42
C LEU A 129 0.47 -6.80 -55.18
N THR A 130 -0.20 -7.92 -55.45
CA THR A 130 0.34 -9.27 -55.22
C THR A 130 1.29 -9.76 -56.32
N GLN A 131 1.36 -9.08 -57.46
CA GLN A 131 2.21 -9.44 -58.60
C GLN A 131 3.48 -8.57 -58.76
N LEU A 132 3.66 -7.55 -57.92
CA LEU A 132 4.79 -6.63 -58.02
C LEU A 132 6.05 -7.21 -57.36
N SER A 133 7.22 -6.99 -57.99
CA SER A 133 8.50 -7.31 -57.35
C SER A 133 8.65 -6.50 -56.06
N ARG A 134 9.48 -6.99 -55.12
CA ARG A 134 9.69 -6.33 -53.82
C ARG A 134 10.16 -4.89 -54.00
N GLU A 135 10.99 -4.64 -55.00
CA GLU A 135 11.52 -3.32 -55.35
C GLU A 135 10.42 -2.41 -55.93
N ASP A 136 9.54 -2.94 -56.78
CA ASP A 136 8.41 -2.20 -57.33
C ASP A 136 7.36 -1.86 -56.28
N LEU A 137 7.14 -2.76 -55.31
CA LEU A 137 6.23 -2.54 -54.20
C LEU A 137 6.75 -1.43 -53.27
N ILE A 138 8.05 -1.42 -52.97
CA ILE A 138 8.69 -0.34 -52.21
C ILE A 138 8.57 0.99 -52.99
N LYS A 139 8.76 0.97 -54.31
CA LYS A 139 8.62 2.17 -55.15
C LYS A 139 7.18 2.67 -55.20
N HIS A 140 6.19 1.77 -55.24
CA HIS A 140 4.77 2.09 -55.18
C HIS A 140 4.43 2.80 -53.87
N PHE A 141 4.70 2.17 -52.72
CA PHE A 141 4.42 2.77 -51.42
C PHE A 141 5.19 4.06 -51.18
N LYS A 142 6.42 4.19 -51.68
CA LYS A 142 7.17 5.45 -51.59
C LYS A 142 6.51 6.56 -52.42
N SER A 143 5.96 6.23 -53.59
CA SER A 143 5.25 7.18 -54.44
C SER A 143 3.90 7.57 -53.84
N GLU A 144 3.18 6.60 -53.29
CA GLU A 144 1.90 6.79 -52.58
C GLU A 144 2.09 7.62 -51.31
N MET A 145 3.15 7.38 -50.54
CA MET A 145 3.51 8.19 -49.37
C MET A 145 3.87 9.63 -49.75
N ILE A 146 4.55 9.83 -50.88
CA ILE A 146 4.83 11.19 -51.40
C ILE A 146 3.53 11.86 -51.86
N GLN A 147 2.62 11.11 -52.47
CA GLN A 147 1.33 11.64 -52.91
C GLN A 147 0.45 12.03 -51.72
N LEU A 148 0.29 11.15 -50.73
CA LEU A 148 -0.43 11.42 -49.48
C LEU A 148 0.16 12.63 -48.75
N LYS A 149 1.49 12.75 -48.71
CA LYS A 149 2.15 13.91 -48.12
C LYS A 149 1.80 15.20 -48.86
N ARG A 150 1.82 15.19 -50.20
CA ARG A 150 1.44 16.37 -51.00
C ARG A 150 -0.03 16.72 -50.85
N GLU A 151 -0.91 15.73 -50.78
CA GLU A 151 -2.35 15.94 -50.55
C GLU A 151 -2.58 16.56 -49.17
N HIS A 152 -1.90 16.06 -48.13
CA HIS A 152 -1.96 16.64 -46.80
C HIS A 152 -1.43 18.08 -46.74
N ASP A 153 -0.27 18.34 -47.36
CA ASP A 153 0.32 19.68 -47.45
C ASP A 153 -0.63 20.64 -48.20
N TYR A 154 -1.31 20.17 -49.26
CA TYR A 154 -2.32 20.93 -50.00
C TYR A 154 -3.55 21.23 -49.15
N THR A 155 -4.09 20.25 -48.40
CA THR A 155 -5.22 20.46 -47.50
C THR A 155 -4.88 21.46 -46.39
N ILE A 156 -3.68 21.38 -45.81
CA ILE A 156 -3.21 22.37 -44.83
C ILE A 156 -3.16 23.76 -45.46
N GLN A 157 -2.62 23.88 -46.68
CA GLN A 157 -2.54 25.14 -47.38
C GLN A 157 -3.94 25.71 -47.68
N GLU A 158 -4.89 24.89 -48.12
CA GLU A 158 -6.28 25.29 -48.39
C GLU A 158 -6.99 25.75 -47.11
N MET A 159 -6.90 24.99 -46.02
CA MET A 159 -7.47 25.39 -44.72
C MET A 159 -6.83 26.69 -44.21
N THR A 160 -5.53 26.87 -44.45
CA THR A 160 -4.79 28.07 -44.06
C THR A 160 -5.27 29.29 -44.87
N GLU A 161 -5.45 29.15 -46.18
CA GLU A 161 -5.96 30.22 -47.04
C GLU A 161 -7.42 30.56 -46.73
N GLU A 162 -8.27 29.56 -46.42
CA GLU A 162 -9.63 29.78 -45.93
C GLU A 162 -9.64 30.55 -44.61
N TYR A 163 -8.78 30.17 -43.65
CA TYR A 163 -8.62 30.91 -42.40
C TYR A 163 -8.21 32.37 -42.65
N PHE A 164 -7.22 32.62 -43.52
CA PHE A 164 -6.80 33.97 -43.86
C PHE A 164 -7.86 34.74 -44.66
N SER A 165 -8.64 34.07 -45.51
CA SER A 165 -9.75 34.67 -46.24
C SER A 165 -10.88 35.07 -45.29
N ILE A 166 -11.24 34.22 -44.33
CA ILE A 166 -12.23 34.52 -43.29
C ILE A 166 -11.72 35.67 -42.43
N LYS A 167 -10.46 35.61 -41.98
CA LYS A 167 -9.82 36.69 -41.21
C LYS A 167 -9.84 38.02 -41.96
N ARG A 168 -9.54 38.02 -43.27
CA ARG A 168 -9.62 39.22 -44.12
C ARG A 168 -11.06 39.70 -44.29
N ARG A 169 -12.04 38.79 -44.37
CA ARG A 169 -13.48 39.13 -44.40
C ARG A 169 -13.93 39.77 -43.09
N CYS A 170 -13.51 39.25 -41.94
CA CYS A 170 -13.81 39.80 -40.62
C CYS A 170 -13.16 41.17 -40.41
N LEU A 171 -11.89 41.33 -40.79
CA LEU A 171 -11.21 42.63 -40.70
C LEU A 171 -11.81 43.67 -41.66
N ASN A 172 -12.25 43.25 -42.85
CA ASN A 172 -12.97 44.13 -43.78
C ASN A 172 -14.38 44.52 -43.28
N LEU A 173 -15.00 43.71 -42.41
CA LEU A 173 -16.24 44.03 -41.70
C LEU A 173 -16.01 45.08 -40.58
N GLU A 174 -14.81 45.12 -40.00
CA GLU A 174 -14.41 46.16 -39.05
C GLU A 174 -14.00 47.48 -39.75
N GLU A 175 -13.30 47.42 -40.89
CA GLU A 175 -12.85 48.62 -41.63
C GLU A 175 -13.95 49.31 -42.45
N ARG A 176 -14.98 48.59 -42.92
CA ARG A 176 -16.18 49.20 -43.52
C ARG A 176 -17.29 49.37 -42.48
N GLY A 177 -17.15 50.41 -41.67
CA GLY A 177 -18.24 51.28 -41.21
C GLY A 177 -19.59 50.64 -40.85
N SER A 178 -19.83 50.61 -39.53
CA SER A 178 -21.14 50.73 -38.86
C SER A 178 -21.95 49.44 -38.64
N PHE A 179 -21.69 48.79 -37.49
CA PHE A 179 -22.75 48.10 -36.74
C PHE A 179 -23.68 49.12 -36.06
N SER A 180 -24.36 49.97 -36.84
CA SER A 180 -25.50 50.76 -36.36
C SER A 180 -26.83 50.19 -36.85
N CYS A 181 -26.86 48.94 -37.29
CA CYS A 181 -28.08 48.27 -37.73
C CYS A 181 -28.19 46.84 -37.17
N LEU A 182 -28.00 46.67 -35.87
CA LEU A 182 -28.81 45.70 -35.14
C LEU A 182 -29.65 46.53 -34.17
N LYS A 183 -30.97 46.44 -34.35
CA LYS A 183 -31.92 46.91 -33.35
C LYS A 183 -31.53 46.26 -32.02
N LYS A 184 -31.88 46.91 -30.91
CA LYS A 184 -31.90 46.30 -29.58
C LYS A 184 -32.74 45.03 -29.64
N ASP A 185 -32.13 43.91 -30.03
CA ASP A 185 -32.79 42.63 -30.04
C ASP A 185 -32.95 42.26 -28.58
N LYS A 186 -34.21 42.15 -28.14
CA LYS A 186 -34.56 41.69 -26.79
C LYS A 186 -33.86 40.37 -26.45
N GLU A 187 -33.49 39.59 -27.46
CA GLU A 187 -32.73 38.34 -27.36
C GLU A 187 -31.27 38.57 -26.95
N PHE A 188 -30.61 39.64 -27.42
CA PHE A 188 -29.23 39.97 -27.03
C PHE A 188 -29.17 40.48 -25.58
N ASP A 189 -30.09 41.36 -25.19
CA ASP A 189 -30.21 41.82 -23.79
C ASP A 189 -30.60 40.67 -22.85
N ALA A 190 -31.46 39.72 -23.31
CA ALA A 190 -31.81 38.53 -22.54
C ALA A 190 -30.62 37.56 -22.39
N LEU A 191 -29.80 37.41 -23.44
CA LEU A 191 -28.58 36.61 -23.39
C LEU A 191 -27.55 37.22 -22.44
N GLN A 192 -27.37 38.55 -22.47
CA GLN A 192 -26.48 39.28 -21.58
C GLN A 192 -26.88 39.12 -20.10
N LYS A 193 -28.17 38.97 -19.81
CA LYS A 193 -28.68 38.69 -18.45
C LYS A 193 -28.63 37.22 -18.04
N LYS A 194 -28.77 36.28 -18.99
CA LYS A 194 -28.71 34.83 -18.73
C LYS A 194 -27.31 34.32 -18.41
N ILE A 195 -26.27 34.92 -18.98
CA ILE A 195 -24.88 34.49 -18.74
C ILE A 195 -24.50 34.59 -17.25
N PRO A 196 -24.74 35.70 -16.53
CA PRO A 196 -24.52 35.78 -15.08
C PRO A 196 -25.35 34.77 -14.27
N GLU A 197 -26.57 34.48 -14.71
CA GLU A 197 -27.46 33.51 -14.06
C GLU A 197 -26.96 32.07 -14.20
N ILE A 198 -26.38 31.74 -15.36
CA ILE A 198 -25.76 30.43 -15.60
C ILE A 198 -24.46 30.29 -14.80
N ILE A 199 -23.66 31.36 -14.70
CA ILE A 199 -22.46 31.39 -13.84
C ILE A 199 -22.84 31.14 -12.38
N SER A 200 -23.89 31.79 -11.86
CA SER A 200 -24.31 31.58 -10.47
C SER A 200 -24.88 30.17 -10.22
N LYS A 201 -25.55 29.57 -11.21
CA LYS A 201 -25.98 28.17 -11.15
C LYS A 201 -24.79 27.20 -11.15
N LEU A 202 -23.76 27.45 -11.97
CA LEU A 202 -22.52 26.67 -11.94
C LEU A 202 -21.80 26.81 -10.60
N ASP A 203 -21.76 28.01 -10.02
CA ASP A 203 -21.17 28.25 -8.69
C ASP A 203 -21.91 27.46 -7.61
N LYS A 204 -23.23 27.35 -7.70
CA LYS A 204 -24.03 26.56 -6.75
C LYS A 204 -23.75 25.05 -6.86
N VAL A 205 -23.63 24.53 -8.08
CA VAL A 205 -23.24 23.12 -8.33
C VAL A 205 -21.79 22.85 -7.92
N SER A 206 -20.90 23.83 -8.05
CA SER A 206 -19.50 23.71 -7.63
C SER A 206 -19.29 23.95 -6.11
N SER A 207 -20.30 24.47 -5.41
CA SER A 207 -20.29 24.86 -3.99
C SER A 207 -21.14 23.96 -3.09
N GLU A 208 -21.74 22.88 -3.60
CA GLU A 208 -22.30 21.80 -2.77
C GLU A 208 -21.15 21.12 -2.00
N GLY A 209 -20.78 21.73 -0.88
CA GLY A 209 -19.58 21.46 -0.09
C GLY A 209 -19.71 20.28 0.88
N ASP A 210 -20.92 19.77 1.08
CA ASP A 210 -21.16 18.67 2.02
C ASP A 210 -20.68 17.32 1.45
N GLU A 211 -20.86 17.09 0.15
CA GLU A 211 -20.40 15.84 -0.47
C GLU A 211 -18.87 15.82 -0.68
N LYS A 212 -18.26 16.99 -0.92
CA LYS A 212 -16.80 17.09 -1.11
C LYS A 212 -16.04 16.87 0.20
N SER A 213 -16.53 17.42 1.30
CA SER A 213 -15.93 17.22 2.62
C SER A 213 -16.11 15.79 3.15
N GLN A 214 -17.27 15.14 2.90
CA GLN A 214 -17.44 13.71 3.17
C GLN A 214 -16.51 12.85 2.32
N LEU A 215 -16.35 13.16 1.03
CA LEU A 215 -15.45 12.42 0.15
C LEU A 215 -13.99 12.53 0.61
N ASP A 216 -13.53 13.73 0.96
CA ASP A 216 -12.18 13.97 1.47
C ASP A 216 -11.94 13.24 2.81
N SER A 217 -12.95 13.21 3.70
CA SER A 217 -12.90 12.45 4.96
C SER A 217 -12.76 10.94 4.72
N LEU A 218 -13.56 10.38 3.83
CA LEU A 218 -13.48 8.96 3.45
C LEU A 218 -12.16 8.63 2.76
N LEU A 219 -11.55 9.59 2.05
CA LEU A 219 -10.26 9.41 1.38
C LEU A 219 -9.10 9.31 2.38
N ILE A 220 -9.14 10.14 3.42
CA ILE A 220 -8.19 10.09 4.53
C ILE A 220 -8.34 8.78 5.31
N GLU A 221 -9.57 8.36 5.59
CA GLU A 221 -9.85 7.09 6.25
C GLU A 221 -9.38 5.89 5.42
N ASN A 222 -9.61 5.91 4.10
CA ASN A 222 -9.15 4.84 3.21
C ASN A 222 -7.61 4.76 3.12
N LEU A 223 -6.94 5.92 3.15
CA LEU A 223 -5.48 5.98 3.24
C LEU A 223 -4.98 5.39 4.56
N GLN A 224 -5.60 5.74 5.69
CA GLN A 224 -5.24 5.21 7.01
C GLN A 224 -5.47 3.69 7.10
N LEU A 225 -6.57 3.18 6.53
CA LEU A 225 -6.84 1.75 6.46
C LEU A 225 -5.82 1.03 5.59
N LYS A 226 -5.41 1.63 4.47
CA LYS A 226 -4.38 1.07 3.60
C LYS A 226 -3.01 0.98 4.29
N ASP A 227 -2.63 2.02 5.01
CA ASP A 227 -1.39 2.03 5.80
C ASP A 227 -1.45 0.99 6.93
N SER A 228 -2.60 0.88 7.60
CA SER A 228 -2.83 -0.13 8.65
C SER A 228 -2.78 -1.56 8.10
N LEU A 229 -3.30 -1.77 6.88
CA LEU A 229 -3.26 -3.06 6.21
C LEU A 229 -1.83 -3.44 5.80
N ALA A 230 -1.05 -2.49 5.28
CA ALA A 230 0.36 -2.70 4.96
C ALA A 230 1.19 -3.03 6.22
N GLU A 231 0.91 -2.37 7.34
CA GLU A 231 1.54 -2.68 8.63
C GLU A 231 1.15 -4.09 9.12
N ALA A 232 -0.11 -4.48 8.96
CA ALA A 232 -0.58 -5.84 9.29
C ALA A 232 0.12 -6.92 8.43
N ASP A 233 0.26 -6.70 7.12
CA ASP A 233 0.97 -7.60 6.21
C ASP A 233 2.45 -7.75 6.58
N GLN A 234 3.09 -6.66 7.00
CA GLN A 234 4.47 -6.69 7.49
C GLN A 234 4.59 -7.50 8.79
N LYS A 235 3.67 -7.33 9.74
CA LYS A 235 3.63 -8.12 10.99
C LYS A 235 3.38 -9.60 10.72
N ILE A 236 2.49 -9.93 9.79
CA ILE A 236 2.23 -11.32 9.38
C ILE A 236 3.50 -11.94 8.77
N SER A 237 4.23 -11.22 7.93
CA SER A 237 5.50 -11.70 7.36
C SER A 237 6.56 -11.94 8.45
N GLN A 238 6.65 -11.06 9.45
CA GLN A 238 7.55 -11.26 10.60
C GLN A 238 7.15 -12.48 11.43
N LEU A 239 5.86 -12.67 11.71
CA LEU A 239 5.35 -13.82 12.43
C LEU A 239 5.65 -15.13 11.68
N SER A 240 5.45 -15.15 10.36
CA SER A 240 5.77 -16.31 9.53
C SER A 240 7.27 -16.66 9.59
N GLN A 241 8.15 -15.65 9.61
CA GLN A 241 9.59 -15.90 9.76
C GLN A 241 9.96 -16.45 11.15
N VAL A 242 9.29 -15.97 12.20
CA VAL A 242 9.47 -16.49 13.57
C VAL A 242 8.97 -17.93 13.68
N GLU A 243 7.81 -18.25 13.09
CA GLU A 243 7.29 -19.63 13.02
C GLU A 243 8.25 -20.57 12.30
N GLU A 244 8.83 -20.16 11.16
CA GLU A 244 9.81 -20.97 10.44
C GLU A 244 11.07 -21.24 11.30
N ASN A 245 11.54 -20.23 12.03
CA ASN A 245 12.68 -20.38 12.94
C ASN A 245 12.36 -21.32 14.11
N HIS A 246 11.14 -21.25 14.66
CA HIS A 246 10.68 -22.14 15.72
C HIS A 246 10.57 -23.58 15.21
N LEU A 247 10.06 -23.81 14.00
CA LEU A 247 10.02 -25.11 13.35
C LEU A 247 11.42 -25.72 13.20
N LYS A 248 12.41 -24.95 12.75
CA LYS A 248 13.81 -25.39 12.65
C LYS A 248 14.39 -25.77 14.02
N LEU A 249 14.06 -25.01 15.07
CA LEU A 249 14.51 -25.32 16.42
C LEU A 249 13.87 -26.59 16.97
N ILE A 250 12.56 -26.79 16.72
CA ILE A 250 11.85 -28.01 17.11
C ILE A 250 12.47 -29.23 16.44
N GLN A 251 12.68 -29.17 15.13
CA GLN A 251 13.28 -30.28 14.38
C GLN A 251 14.69 -30.63 14.88
N LYS A 252 15.48 -29.62 15.27
CA LYS A 252 16.79 -29.85 15.89
C LYS A 252 16.67 -30.54 17.24
N LEU A 253 15.76 -30.07 18.10
CA LEU A 253 15.53 -30.69 19.41
C LEU A 253 15.01 -32.12 19.30
N GLU A 254 14.16 -32.41 18.31
CA GLU A 254 13.70 -33.77 18.03
C GLU A 254 14.87 -34.68 17.67
N SER A 255 15.78 -34.23 16.79
CA SER A 255 17.01 -34.96 16.46
C SER A 255 17.89 -35.18 17.69
N ASP A 256 18.12 -34.14 18.51
CA ASP A 256 18.94 -34.25 19.72
C ASP A 256 18.34 -35.26 20.74
N VAL A 257 17.00 -35.35 20.81
CA VAL A 257 16.29 -36.31 21.66
C VAL A 257 16.40 -37.73 21.12
N GLU A 258 16.30 -37.92 19.80
CA GLU A 258 16.51 -39.23 19.16
C GLU A 258 17.93 -39.73 19.38
N ASP A 259 18.94 -38.88 19.19
CA ASP A 259 20.34 -39.21 19.45
C ASP A 259 20.55 -39.61 20.92
N SER A 260 20.01 -38.81 21.86
CA SER A 260 20.07 -39.11 23.29
C SER A 260 19.37 -40.44 23.63
N HIS A 261 18.29 -40.77 22.93
CA HIS A 261 17.57 -42.04 23.12
C HIS A 261 18.40 -43.23 22.63
N VAL A 262 19.06 -43.10 21.48
CA VAL A 262 19.98 -44.11 20.95
C VAL A 262 21.17 -44.31 21.89
N GLU A 263 21.78 -43.23 22.39
CA GLU A 263 22.87 -43.30 23.37
C GLU A 263 22.44 -44.03 24.65
N ALA A 264 21.28 -43.68 25.20
CA ALA A 264 20.72 -44.35 26.37
C ALA A 264 20.44 -45.84 26.11
N SER A 265 19.98 -46.19 24.91
CA SER A 265 19.75 -47.58 24.50
C SER A 265 21.05 -48.37 24.44
N ILE A 266 22.10 -47.80 23.85
CA ILE A 266 23.45 -48.39 23.80
C ILE A 266 23.98 -48.60 25.22
N TYR A 267 23.88 -47.58 26.08
CA TYR A 267 24.31 -47.66 27.48
C TYR A 267 23.62 -48.81 28.23
N TRP A 268 22.31 -48.97 28.05
CA TRP A 268 21.56 -50.07 28.65
C TRP A 268 21.96 -51.45 28.11
N SER A 269 22.21 -51.58 26.80
CA SER A 269 22.71 -52.83 26.22
C SER A 269 24.08 -53.21 26.80
N VAL A 270 25.00 -52.25 26.90
CA VAL A 270 26.33 -52.48 27.48
C VAL A 270 26.24 -52.87 28.95
N LEU A 271 25.43 -52.18 29.75
CA LEU A 271 25.20 -52.57 31.14
C LEU A 271 24.61 -53.99 31.25
N GLY A 272 23.67 -54.34 30.36
CA GLY A 272 23.10 -55.70 30.30
C GLY A 272 24.17 -56.77 30.03
N GLU A 273 25.09 -56.52 29.10
CA GLU A 273 26.20 -57.43 28.83
C GLU A 273 27.17 -57.55 30.01
N PHE A 274 27.50 -56.44 30.68
CA PHE A 274 28.36 -56.46 31.88
C PHE A 274 27.72 -57.26 33.01
N VAL A 275 26.42 -57.07 33.27
CA VAL A 275 25.69 -57.85 34.28
C VAL A 275 25.70 -59.34 33.95
N ASN A 276 25.50 -59.70 32.67
CA ASN A 276 25.59 -61.10 32.23
C ASN A 276 26.99 -61.68 32.41
N GLN A 277 28.06 -60.93 32.12
CA GLN A 277 29.45 -61.37 32.33
C GLN A 277 29.75 -61.61 33.82
N ILE A 278 29.31 -60.70 34.71
CA ILE A 278 29.47 -60.86 36.17
C ILE A 278 28.72 -62.11 36.66
N GLN A 279 27.51 -62.34 36.15
CA GLN A 279 26.72 -63.53 36.46
C GLN A 279 27.45 -64.81 36.03
N CYS A 280 28.02 -64.85 34.81
CA CYS A 280 28.80 -65.99 34.31
C CYS A 280 30.08 -66.21 35.15
N ALA A 281 30.84 -65.16 35.47
CA ALA A 281 32.04 -65.27 36.29
C ALA A 281 31.75 -65.76 37.72
N LYS A 282 30.60 -65.40 38.29
CA LYS A 282 30.12 -65.90 39.58
C LYS A 282 29.79 -67.39 39.53
N GLU A 283 29.20 -67.87 38.44
CA GLU A 283 28.92 -69.30 38.25
C GLU A 283 30.24 -70.10 38.10
N GLU A 284 31.21 -69.59 37.33
CA GLU A 284 32.53 -70.21 37.14
C GLU A 284 33.41 -70.20 38.41
N SER A 285 33.29 -69.17 39.26
CA SER A 285 33.97 -69.10 40.56
C SER A 285 33.45 -70.11 41.60
N SER A 286 32.31 -70.75 41.36
CA SER A 286 31.75 -71.79 42.25
C SER A 286 32.50 -73.12 42.15
N GLU A 287 33.33 -73.29 41.10
CA GLU A 287 33.88 -74.60 40.71
C GLU A 287 35.41 -74.72 40.87
N SER A 288 36.11 -73.64 41.21
CA SER A 288 37.55 -73.71 41.51
C SER A 288 37.86 -73.16 42.91
N LYS A 289 38.27 -74.08 43.79
CA LYS A 289 38.60 -73.82 45.19
C LYS A 289 40.12 -73.92 45.35
N ILE A 290 40.88 -72.96 44.84
CA ILE A 290 42.30 -72.73 45.19
C ILE A 290 42.62 -71.24 44.97
N ASP A 291 43.28 -70.64 45.98
CA ASP A 291 43.84 -69.28 46.11
C ASP A 291 42.85 -68.13 46.44
N LEU A 292 42.39 -68.08 47.70
CA LEU A 292 41.24 -67.26 48.15
C LEU A 292 41.57 -66.02 49.02
N GLU A 293 42.82 -65.57 49.15
CA GLU A 293 43.11 -64.40 50.02
C GLU A 293 43.42 -63.11 49.24
N ASP A 294 44.26 -63.14 48.20
CA ASP A 294 44.56 -61.92 47.42
C ASP A 294 43.39 -61.50 46.50
N SER A 295 42.70 -62.46 45.86
CA SER A 295 41.55 -62.18 44.99
C SER A 295 40.32 -61.67 45.75
N PHE A 296 40.13 -62.12 47.01
CA PHE A 296 39.02 -61.65 47.84
C PHE A 296 39.21 -60.20 48.28
N VAL A 297 40.43 -59.82 48.66
CA VAL A 297 40.75 -58.44 49.04
C VAL A 297 40.64 -57.50 47.84
N GLU A 298 41.10 -57.91 46.66
CA GLU A 298 40.94 -57.13 45.42
C GLU A 298 39.46 -56.97 45.04
N SER A 299 38.65 -58.02 45.16
CA SER A 299 37.21 -57.95 44.93
C SER A 299 36.49 -57.04 45.92
N CYS A 300 36.82 -57.09 47.22
CA CYS A 300 36.23 -56.22 48.23
C CYS A 300 36.62 -54.75 48.00
N MET A 301 37.88 -54.49 47.63
CA MET A 301 38.36 -53.14 47.31
C MET A 301 37.68 -52.57 46.05
N ALA A 302 37.50 -53.40 45.01
CA ALA A 302 36.80 -53.00 43.79
C ALA A 302 35.31 -52.72 44.04
N GLU A 303 34.65 -53.52 44.87
CA GLU A 303 33.25 -53.32 45.25
C GLU A 303 33.07 -52.02 46.06
N GLU A 304 33.98 -51.74 46.99
CA GLU A 304 33.95 -50.53 47.81
C GLU A 304 34.25 -49.26 46.98
N TYR A 305 35.17 -49.34 46.01
CA TYR A 305 35.42 -48.27 45.04
C TYR A 305 34.20 -47.99 44.16
N CYS A 306 33.60 -49.04 43.58
CA CYS A 306 32.37 -48.92 42.79
C CYS A 306 31.24 -48.29 43.61
N ALA A 307 31.06 -48.69 44.86
CA ALA A 307 30.05 -48.12 45.75
C ALA A 307 30.22 -46.61 45.97
N VAL A 308 31.47 -46.13 46.13
CA VAL A 308 31.77 -44.70 46.26
C VAL A 308 31.46 -43.95 44.96
N VAL A 309 31.85 -44.49 43.81
CA VAL A 309 31.59 -43.90 42.49
C VAL A 309 30.08 -43.79 42.24
N TYR A 310 29.31 -44.85 42.47
CA TYR A 310 27.86 -44.82 42.31
C TYR A 310 27.18 -43.85 43.27
N LYS A 311 27.64 -43.78 44.52
CA LYS A 311 27.10 -42.85 45.50
C LYS A 311 27.32 -41.39 45.08
N GLU A 312 28.49 -41.06 44.54
CA GLU A 312 28.77 -39.69 44.08
C GLU A 312 28.02 -39.36 42.78
N ALA A 313 27.94 -40.32 41.85
CA ALA A 313 27.13 -40.18 40.64
C ALA A 313 25.65 -39.95 40.94
N LEU A 314 25.09 -40.66 41.95
CA LEU A 314 23.71 -40.45 42.41
C LEU A 314 23.50 -39.06 43.02
N LYS A 315 24.45 -38.54 43.81
CA LYS A 315 24.34 -37.17 44.34
C LYS A 315 24.37 -36.11 43.24
N GLU A 316 25.25 -36.28 42.25
CA GLU A 316 25.32 -35.37 41.11
C GLU A 316 24.05 -35.45 40.25
N ALA A 317 23.50 -36.65 40.04
CA ALA A 317 22.22 -36.84 39.37
C ALA A 317 21.07 -36.16 40.14
N ASP A 318 20.98 -36.34 41.46
CA ASP A 318 19.98 -35.68 42.31
C ASP A 318 20.09 -34.15 42.23
N LYS A 319 21.32 -33.62 42.24
CA LYS A 319 21.57 -32.19 42.10
C LYS A 319 21.11 -31.66 40.73
N ARG A 320 21.42 -32.38 39.64
CA ARG A 320 20.95 -32.04 38.29
C ARG A 320 19.44 -32.11 38.18
N LEU A 321 18.82 -33.12 38.78
CA LEU A 321 17.37 -33.29 38.81
C LEU A 321 16.70 -32.12 39.56
N GLY A 322 17.28 -31.69 40.68
CA GLY A 322 16.84 -30.50 41.41
C GLY A 322 16.91 -29.21 40.57
N CYS A 323 18.00 -29.01 39.83
CA CYS A 323 18.15 -27.88 38.91
C CYS A 323 17.11 -27.94 37.78
N LEU A 324 16.93 -29.11 37.17
CA LEU A 324 15.97 -29.30 36.08
C LEU A 324 14.54 -29.05 36.56
N ASN A 325 14.17 -29.55 37.74
CA ASN A 325 12.85 -29.37 38.33
C ASN A 325 12.55 -27.88 38.60
N LYS A 326 13.54 -27.12 39.05
CA LYS A 326 13.40 -25.67 39.23
C LYS A 326 13.15 -24.96 37.88
N ASN A 327 13.93 -25.30 36.84
CA ASN A 327 13.75 -24.73 35.51
C ASN A 327 12.37 -25.09 34.90
N VAL A 328 11.91 -26.32 35.11
CA VAL A 328 10.57 -26.76 34.66
C VAL A 328 9.49 -25.97 35.38
N SER A 329 9.59 -25.79 36.70
CA SER A 329 8.63 -24.99 37.47
C SER A 329 8.59 -23.53 36.99
N GLU A 330 9.76 -22.91 36.76
CA GLU A 330 9.84 -21.53 36.27
C GLU A 330 9.20 -21.38 34.87
N LYS A 331 9.42 -22.34 33.98
CA LYS A 331 8.78 -22.37 32.65
C LYS A 331 7.28 -22.61 32.73
N GLU A 332 6.83 -23.47 33.63
CA GLU A 332 5.40 -23.76 33.84
C GLU A 332 4.66 -22.52 34.36
N ASP A 333 5.27 -21.77 35.27
CA ASP A 333 4.71 -20.52 35.79
C ASP A 333 4.68 -19.42 34.72
N ALA A 334 5.74 -19.29 33.92
CA ALA A 334 5.75 -18.37 32.77
C ALA A 334 4.64 -18.70 31.76
N LEU A 335 4.46 -19.97 31.43
CA LEU A 335 3.41 -20.43 30.52
C LEU A 335 2.01 -20.20 31.10
N ARG A 336 1.82 -20.37 32.42
CA ARG A 336 0.57 -20.01 33.11
C ARG A 336 0.27 -18.53 33.01
N SER A 337 1.26 -17.65 33.20
CA SER A 337 1.08 -16.21 33.02
C SER A 337 0.71 -15.85 31.58
N GLU A 338 1.37 -16.45 30.60
CA GLU A 338 1.07 -16.23 29.17
C GLU A 338 -0.36 -16.69 28.81
N MET A 339 -0.80 -17.86 29.31
CA MET A 339 -2.17 -18.32 29.11
C MET A 339 -3.21 -17.38 29.72
N ALA A 340 -2.95 -16.83 30.91
CA ALA A 340 -3.84 -15.88 31.55
C ALA A 340 -3.96 -14.56 30.76
N GLU A 341 -2.85 -14.07 30.21
CA GLU A 341 -2.87 -12.90 29.33
C GLU A 341 -3.62 -13.16 28.02
N LYS A 342 -3.42 -14.33 27.42
CA LYS A 342 -4.15 -14.74 26.21
C LYS A 342 -5.67 -14.77 26.44
N GLU A 343 -6.13 -15.28 27.58
CA GLU A 343 -7.56 -15.29 27.89
C GLU A 343 -8.10 -13.86 28.10
N ARG A 344 -7.34 -13.00 28.80
CA ARG A 344 -7.68 -11.57 28.94
C ARG A 344 -7.79 -10.86 27.59
N LEU A 345 -6.86 -11.12 26.66
CA LEU A 345 -6.90 -10.55 25.31
C LEU A 345 -8.12 -11.03 24.52
N LYS A 346 -8.49 -12.30 24.67
CA LYS A 346 -9.68 -12.87 24.04
C LYS A 346 -10.97 -12.24 24.57
N GLU A 347 -11.07 -11.99 25.87
CA GLU A 347 -12.18 -11.25 26.47
C GLU A 347 -12.27 -9.81 25.92
N GLU A 348 -11.13 -9.13 25.76
CA GLU A 348 -11.07 -7.77 25.21
C GLU A 348 -11.47 -7.71 23.74
N ILE A 349 -11.01 -8.67 22.92
CA ILE A 349 -11.44 -8.81 21.52
C ILE A 349 -12.96 -8.98 21.46
N HIS A 350 -13.52 -9.86 22.28
CA HIS A 350 -14.97 -10.07 22.30
C HIS A 350 -15.75 -8.81 22.72
N ARG A 351 -15.21 -8.03 23.68
CA ARG A 351 -15.77 -6.75 24.08
C ARG A 351 -15.76 -5.74 22.94
N LEU A 352 -14.65 -5.66 22.19
CA LEU A 352 -14.53 -4.78 21.02
C LEU A 352 -15.46 -5.20 19.89
N GLU A 353 -15.62 -6.49 19.61
CA GLU A 353 -16.59 -7.01 18.63
C GLU A 353 -18.03 -6.58 18.97
N CYS A 354 -18.42 -6.68 20.25
CA CYS A 354 -19.72 -6.22 20.72
C CYS A 354 -19.92 -4.72 20.48
N LEU A 355 -18.90 -3.91 20.78
CA LEU A 355 -18.94 -2.45 20.59
C LEU A 355 -19.01 -2.07 19.10
N VAL A 356 -18.27 -2.75 18.24
CA VAL A 356 -18.32 -2.54 16.79
C VAL A 356 -19.73 -2.81 16.27
N LYS A 357 -20.35 -3.92 16.70
CA LYS A 357 -21.71 -4.26 16.31
C LYS A 357 -22.75 -3.21 16.76
N GLU A 358 -22.62 -2.70 17.99
CA GLU A 358 -23.49 -1.62 18.48
C GLU A 358 -23.32 -0.33 17.65
N LYS A 359 -22.08 -0.01 17.27
CA LYS A 359 -21.81 1.16 16.42
C LYS A 359 -22.34 0.98 15.00
N GLU A 360 -22.23 -0.21 14.43
CA GLU A 360 -22.82 -0.56 13.13
C GLU A 360 -24.34 -0.34 13.14
N ASP A 361 -25.03 -0.85 14.18
CA ASP A 361 -26.48 -0.67 14.34
C ASP A 361 -26.86 0.82 14.44
N LEU A 362 -26.08 1.62 15.16
CA LEU A 362 -26.28 3.07 15.26
C LEU A 362 -26.06 3.80 13.92
N VAL A 363 -25.03 3.41 13.17
CA VAL A 363 -24.78 3.95 11.81
C VAL A 363 -25.94 3.61 10.90
N GLN A 364 -26.44 2.38 10.94
CA GLN A 364 -27.59 1.97 10.11
C GLN A 364 -28.86 2.76 10.44
N ILE A 365 -29.10 3.07 11.72
CA ILE A 365 -30.21 3.94 12.14
C ILE A 365 -30.01 5.35 11.58
N ALA A 366 -28.82 5.93 11.71
CA ALA A 366 -28.52 7.27 11.21
C ALA A 366 -28.64 7.38 9.68
N GLU A 367 -28.22 6.35 8.93
CA GLU A 367 -28.40 6.28 7.48
C GLU A 367 -29.87 6.27 7.08
N ASN A 368 -30.69 5.47 7.79
CA ASN A 368 -32.13 5.42 7.54
C ASN A 368 -32.80 6.78 7.81
N ASP A 369 -32.47 7.42 8.93
CA ASP A 369 -32.97 8.75 9.26
C ASP A 369 -32.57 9.78 8.19
N LEU A 370 -31.31 9.76 7.75
CA LEU A 370 -30.82 10.65 6.70
C LEU A 370 -31.48 10.39 5.34
N ALA A 371 -31.79 9.14 5.01
CA ALA A 371 -32.58 8.81 3.82
C ALA A 371 -33.99 9.41 3.88
N THR A 372 -34.65 9.37 5.05
CA THR A 372 -35.97 10.00 5.21
C THR A 372 -35.92 11.52 5.10
N GLU A 373 -34.87 12.16 5.61
CA GLU A 373 -34.70 13.62 5.48
C GLU A 373 -34.38 14.02 4.03
N ARG A 374 -33.59 13.22 3.29
CA ARG A 374 -33.37 13.43 1.85
C ARG A 374 -34.68 13.36 1.06
N GLU A 375 -35.55 12.39 1.35
CA GLU A 375 -36.86 12.29 0.69
C GLU A 375 -37.74 13.51 0.98
N LYS A 376 -37.76 14.00 2.23
CA LYS A 376 -38.47 15.24 2.60
C LYS A 376 -37.91 16.47 1.87
N LEU A 377 -36.59 16.58 1.77
CA LEU A 377 -35.91 17.67 1.06
C LEU A 377 -36.28 17.67 -0.43
N GLU A 378 -36.29 16.50 -1.07
CA GLU A 378 -36.70 16.35 -2.47
C GLU A 378 -38.15 16.81 -2.69
N MET A 379 -39.07 16.38 -1.81
CA MET A 379 -40.46 16.82 -1.85
C MET A 379 -40.60 18.34 -1.69
N ALA A 380 -39.83 18.96 -0.79
CA ALA A 380 -39.82 20.40 -0.59
C ALA A 380 -39.25 21.16 -1.81
N SER A 381 -38.19 20.62 -2.42
CA SER A 381 -37.60 21.14 -3.66
C SER A 381 -38.62 21.13 -4.80
N GLN A 382 -39.34 20.01 -4.96
CA GLN A 382 -40.36 19.86 -5.99
C GLN A 382 -41.57 20.81 -5.78
N GLN A 383 -41.94 21.06 -4.52
CA GLN A 383 -42.93 22.11 -4.18
C GLN A 383 -42.42 23.51 -4.51
N SER A 384 -41.17 23.83 -4.19
CA SER A 384 -40.55 25.12 -4.50
C SER A 384 -40.52 25.40 -6.00
N ASN A 385 -40.13 24.40 -6.80
CA ASN A 385 -40.13 24.49 -8.26
C ASN A 385 -41.54 24.72 -8.83
N ASN A 386 -42.56 24.06 -8.28
CA ASN A 386 -43.96 24.32 -8.66
C ASN A 386 -44.40 25.75 -8.34
N LEU A 387 -44.08 26.26 -7.14
CA LEU A 387 -44.39 27.64 -6.77
C LEU A 387 -43.67 28.65 -7.65
N GLN A 388 -42.39 28.41 -7.99
CA GLN A 388 -41.65 29.26 -8.91
C GLN A 388 -42.33 29.32 -10.28
N SER A 389 -42.80 28.18 -10.81
CA SER A 389 -43.54 28.15 -12.08
C SER A 389 -44.85 28.94 -12.05
N GLN A 390 -45.54 28.99 -10.89
CA GLN A 390 -46.73 29.83 -10.71
C GLN A 390 -46.38 31.32 -10.67
N ILE A 391 -45.29 31.69 -10.00
CA ILE A 391 -44.79 33.06 -9.94
C ILE A 391 -44.45 33.54 -11.35
N ASP A 392 -43.71 32.74 -12.12
CA ASP A 392 -43.31 33.07 -13.49
C ASP A 392 -44.55 33.28 -14.39
N GLN A 393 -45.60 32.46 -14.23
CA GLN A 393 -46.87 32.68 -14.94
C GLN A 393 -47.57 33.97 -14.51
N GLN A 394 -47.58 34.28 -13.21
CA GLN A 394 -48.27 35.45 -12.69
C GLN A 394 -47.56 36.76 -13.01
N GLU A 395 -46.23 36.74 -13.14
CA GLU A 395 -45.44 37.90 -13.55
C GLU A 395 -45.68 38.23 -15.04
N VAL A 396 -45.86 37.21 -15.90
CA VAL A 396 -46.30 37.42 -17.29
C VAL A 396 -47.68 38.06 -17.36
N VAL A 397 -48.63 37.64 -16.51
CA VAL A 397 -49.98 38.24 -16.46
C VAL A 397 -49.91 39.71 -16.01
N LYS A 398 -49.13 40.03 -14.98
CA LYS A 398 -48.94 41.42 -14.51
C LYS A 398 -48.30 42.33 -15.56
N ILE A 399 -47.36 41.83 -16.36
CA ILE A 399 -46.74 42.59 -17.44
C ILE A 399 -47.77 42.90 -18.53
N ILE A 400 -48.63 41.94 -18.87
CA ILE A 400 -49.71 42.13 -19.85
C ILE A 400 -50.72 43.16 -19.34
N GLU A 401 -51.18 43.05 -18.09
CA GLU A 401 -52.09 44.03 -17.46
C GLU A 401 -51.47 45.43 -17.41
N GLY A 402 -50.16 45.54 -17.14
CA GLY A 402 -49.42 46.81 -17.16
C GLY A 402 -49.42 47.49 -18.53
N TYR A 403 -49.16 46.74 -19.60
CA TYR A 403 -49.24 47.27 -20.97
C TYR A 403 -50.67 47.63 -21.38
N GLU A 404 -51.67 46.89 -20.91
CA GLU A 404 -53.08 47.18 -21.20
C GLU A 404 -53.56 48.48 -20.52
N MET A 405 -53.06 48.75 -19.32
CA MET A 405 -53.27 49.99 -18.58
C MET A 405 -52.57 51.18 -19.24
N GLU A 406 -51.32 51.01 -19.68
CA GLU A 406 -50.55 52.04 -20.38
C GLU A 406 -51.17 52.41 -21.75
N ILE A 407 -51.70 51.42 -22.49
CA ILE A 407 -52.48 51.64 -23.71
C ILE A 407 -53.78 52.41 -23.43
N SER A 408 -54.47 52.09 -22.33
CA SER A 408 -55.68 52.79 -21.92
C SER A 408 -55.41 54.25 -21.54
N GLU A 409 -54.29 54.49 -20.84
CA GLU A 409 -53.83 55.82 -20.48
C GLU A 409 -53.43 56.66 -21.70
N LEU A 410 -52.74 56.05 -22.68
CA LEU A 410 -52.38 56.70 -23.95
C LEU A 410 -53.61 57.03 -24.80
N ARG A 411 -54.64 56.17 -24.81
CA ARG A 411 -55.94 56.49 -25.45
C ARG A 411 -56.62 57.68 -24.79
N GLN A 412 -56.62 57.72 -23.46
CA GLN A 412 -57.20 58.81 -22.70
C GLN A 412 -56.44 60.12 -22.92
N LYS A 413 -55.10 60.08 -22.95
CA LYS A 413 -54.23 61.23 -23.29
C LYS A 413 -54.43 61.70 -24.73
N LEU A 414 -54.62 60.80 -25.71
CA LEU A 414 -54.90 61.16 -27.10
C LEU A 414 -56.27 61.84 -27.26
N GLU A 415 -57.26 61.39 -26.49
CA GLU A 415 -58.59 62.03 -26.42
C GLU A 415 -58.54 63.40 -25.73
N LEU A 416 -57.64 63.57 -24.75
CA LEU A 416 -57.39 64.83 -24.06
C LEU A 416 -56.60 65.83 -24.93
N VAL A 417 -55.65 65.36 -25.74
CA VAL A 417 -54.91 66.16 -26.74
C VAL A 417 -55.82 66.60 -27.89
N GLY A 418 -56.82 65.79 -28.26
CA GLY A 418 -57.87 66.20 -29.19
C GLY A 418 -58.80 67.31 -28.64
N LYS A 419 -58.93 67.42 -27.32
CA LYS A 419 -59.80 68.42 -26.65
C LYS A 419 -59.06 69.72 -26.27
N ASN A 420 -57.73 69.73 -26.23
CA ASN A 420 -56.95 70.85 -25.66
C ASN A 420 -56.09 71.64 -26.67
N MET A 421 -56.59 71.84 -27.90
CA MET A 421 -56.16 72.97 -28.74
C MET A 421 -56.86 74.26 -28.29
N LYS A 422 -56.56 74.74 -27.07
CA LYS A 422 -56.85 76.10 -26.59
C LYS A 422 -56.14 76.40 -25.26
N THR A 423 -55.38 77.50 -25.28
CA THR A 423 -54.91 78.37 -24.15
C THR A 423 -53.89 77.77 -23.16
N THR A 424 -52.61 78.21 -23.15
CA THR A 424 -52.00 79.37 -22.39
C THR A 424 -52.24 79.25 -20.87
N GLU A 425 -51.34 79.47 -19.92
CA GLU A 425 -50.03 80.14 -19.81
C GLU A 425 -49.65 80.14 -18.29
N ASN A 426 -48.36 80.24 -17.94
CA ASN A 426 -47.79 80.73 -16.66
C ASN A 426 -48.06 79.91 -15.35
N GLU A 427 -47.26 79.90 -14.28
CA GLU A 427 -46.03 80.59 -13.87
C GLU A 427 -45.54 79.99 -12.52
N LYS A 428 -44.25 80.19 -12.21
CA LYS A 428 -43.73 80.69 -10.91
C LYS A 428 -43.53 79.75 -9.68
N VAL A 429 -42.23 79.53 -9.44
CA VAL A 429 -41.45 79.64 -8.18
C VAL A 429 -41.83 78.72 -7.01
N GLU A 430 -40.91 77.80 -6.73
CA GLU A 430 -40.88 77.02 -5.49
C GLU A 430 -39.53 77.24 -4.79
N SER A 431 -39.55 78.08 -3.77
CA SER A 431 -38.43 78.31 -2.85
C SER A 431 -38.92 78.16 -1.42
N GLU A 432 -39.32 76.94 -1.04
CA GLU A 432 -39.58 76.52 0.35
C GLU A 432 -39.22 75.04 0.63
N LEU A 433 -38.67 74.31 -0.37
CA LEU A 433 -38.40 72.86 -0.30
C LEU A 433 -37.02 72.44 0.25
N LYS A 434 -36.12 73.39 0.54
CA LYS A 434 -34.71 73.07 0.85
C LYS A 434 -34.40 72.77 2.32
N LEU A 435 -35.26 73.16 3.27
CA LEU A 435 -35.04 72.92 4.69
C LEU A 435 -35.61 71.58 5.19
N SER A 436 -36.69 71.08 4.60
CA SER A 436 -37.28 69.77 4.96
C SER A 436 -36.49 68.58 4.39
N SER A 437 -35.87 68.74 3.20
CA SER A 437 -35.04 67.70 2.57
C SER A 437 -33.72 67.46 3.31
N ALA A 438 -33.07 68.51 3.83
CA ALA A 438 -31.80 68.39 4.54
C ALA A 438 -31.95 67.71 5.92
N GLU A 439 -33.05 67.98 6.63
CA GLU A 439 -33.33 67.35 7.93
C GLU A 439 -33.74 65.87 7.80
N ALA A 440 -34.43 65.52 6.71
CA ALA A 440 -34.76 64.13 6.37
C ALA A 440 -33.51 63.31 5.97
N GLU A 441 -32.58 63.91 5.21
CA GLU A 441 -31.30 63.28 4.86
C GLU A 441 -30.39 63.09 6.08
N GLN A 442 -30.37 64.04 7.02
CA GLN A 442 -29.60 63.89 8.26
C GLN A 442 -30.13 62.75 9.15
N LYS A 443 -31.45 62.64 9.33
CA LYS A 443 -32.06 61.50 10.06
C LYS A 443 -31.86 60.16 9.34
N ARG A 444 -31.75 60.17 8.02
CA ARG A 444 -31.46 58.97 7.21
C ARG A 444 -29.99 58.53 7.40
N LEU A 445 -29.05 59.48 7.39
CA LEU A 445 -27.63 59.22 7.62
C LEU A 445 -27.36 58.73 9.05
N GLU A 446 -28.00 59.29 10.09
CA GLU A 446 -27.89 58.79 11.46
C GLU A 446 -28.39 57.34 11.59
N LYS A 447 -29.51 57.00 10.94
CA LYS A 447 -30.02 55.63 10.93
C LYS A 447 -29.07 54.66 10.21
N GLN A 448 -28.45 55.08 9.10
CA GLN A 448 -27.43 54.27 8.42
C GLN A 448 -26.17 54.12 9.28
N PHE A 449 -25.75 55.16 9.99
CA PHE A 449 -24.60 55.12 10.89
C PHE A 449 -24.82 54.15 12.05
N VAL A 450 -26.00 54.19 12.69
CA VAL A 450 -26.37 53.22 13.74
C VAL A 450 -26.47 51.80 13.18
N SER A 451 -27.03 51.62 11.98
CA SER A 451 -27.09 50.31 11.30
C SER A 451 -25.68 49.77 10.98
N THR A 452 -24.76 50.64 10.58
CA THR A 452 -23.37 50.27 10.26
C THR A 452 -22.60 49.94 11.53
N ALA A 453 -22.78 50.73 12.60
CA ALA A 453 -22.17 50.48 13.90
C ALA A 453 -22.64 49.15 14.52
N LEU A 454 -23.94 48.85 14.46
CA LEU A 454 -24.49 47.56 14.90
C LEU A 454 -24.00 46.38 14.05
N SER A 455 -23.72 46.60 12.77
CA SER A 455 -23.13 45.57 11.91
C SER A 455 -21.67 45.33 12.30
N LEU A 456 -20.91 46.39 12.53
CA LEU A 456 -19.50 46.31 12.93
C LEU A 456 -19.30 45.58 14.27
N ASP A 457 -20.19 45.81 15.24
CA ASP A 457 -20.19 45.10 16.53
C ASP A 457 -20.41 43.59 16.37
N LYS A 458 -21.35 43.20 15.49
CA LYS A 458 -21.57 41.78 15.14
C LYS A 458 -20.38 41.16 14.44
N TRP A 459 -19.70 41.91 13.56
CA TRP A 459 -18.48 41.45 12.92
C TRP A 459 -17.36 41.26 13.95
N SER A 460 -17.18 42.19 14.89
CA SER A 460 -16.20 42.07 15.99
C SER A 460 -16.44 40.81 16.82
N GLN A 461 -17.70 40.57 17.23
CA GLN A 461 -18.05 39.37 17.98
C GLN A 461 -17.79 38.07 17.18
N CYS A 462 -18.01 38.10 15.87
CA CYS A 462 -17.72 36.97 15.01
C CYS A 462 -16.20 36.70 14.94
N PHE A 463 -15.38 37.75 14.86
CA PHE A 463 -13.92 37.64 14.91
C PHE A 463 -13.44 37.08 16.25
N ASP A 464 -13.93 37.59 17.38
CA ASP A 464 -13.54 37.11 18.72
C ASP A 464 -13.88 35.62 18.89
N ASN A 465 -15.04 35.17 18.41
CA ASN A 465 -15.42 33.75 18.43
C ASN A 465 -14.48 32.89 17.57
N THR A 466 -14.08 33.38 16.39
CA THR A 466 -13.12 32.66 15.53
C THR A 466 -11.72 32.60 16.13
N GLU A 467 -11.27 33.67 16.80
CA GLU A 467 -9.98 33.69 17.49
C GLU A 467 -9.94 32.68 18.63
N CYS A 468 -11.01 32.60 19.44
CA CYS A 468 -11.14 31.59 20.49
C CYS A 468 -11.09 30.17 19.93
N LEU A 469 -11.84 29.86 18.86
CA LEU A 469 -11.84 28.54 18.23
C LEU A 469 -10.46 28.16 17.68
N VAL A 470 -9.77 29.12 17.04
CA VAL A 470 -8.41 28.90 16.54
C VAL A 470 -7.43 28.65 17.70
N ALA A 471 -7.55 29.40 18.80
CA ALA A 471 -6.70 29.21 19.98
C ALA A 471 -6.93 27.84 20.65
N GLU A 472 -8.18 27.37 20.73
CA GLU A 472 -8.52 26.05 21.27
C GLU A 472 -7.94 24.92 20.42
N GLU A 473 -8.13 24.96 19.11
CA GLU A 473 -7.57 23.94 18.21
C GLU A 473 -6.03 24.00 18.19
N MET A 474 -5.43 25.18 18.25
CA MET A 474 -3.97 25.32 18.35
C MET A 474 -3.43 24.73 19.65
N ASN A 475 -4.10 24.93 20.78
CA ASN A 475 -3.73 24.30 22.06
C ASN A 475 -3.83 22.78 21.99
N LYS A 476 -4.88 22.25 21.36
CA LYS A 476 -5.06 20.79 21.17
C LYS A 476 -3.96 20.19 20.31
N ILE A 477 -3.57 20.86 19.22
CA ILE A 477 -2.44 20.46 18.38
C ILE A 477 -1.15 20.48 19.19
N ASN A 478 -0.92 21.53 19.98
CA ASN A 478 0.30 21.65 20.79
C ASN A 478 0.40 20.53 21.84
N LEU A 479 -0.70 20.19 22.54
CA LEU A 479 -0.74 19.08 23.49
C LEU A 479 -0.46 17.73 22.81
N ARG A 480 -0.99 17.51 21.60
CA ARG A 480 -0.67 16.31 20.81
C ARG A 480 0.80 16.25 20.43
N LEU A 481 1.37 17.38 20.01
CA LEU A 481 2.79 17.47 19.67
C LEU A 481 3.69 17.18 20.87
N GLU A 482 3.40 17.77 22.03
CA GLU A 482 4.13 17.50 23.28
C GLU A 482 4.02 16.02 23.68
N SER A 483 2.86 15.39 23.48
CA SER A 483 2.69 13.95 23.71
C SER A 483 3.55 13.11 22.76
N MET A 484 3.55 13.44 21.46
CA MET A 484 4.39 12.77 20.47
C MET A 484 5.88 12.95 20.78
N GLN A 485 6.28 14.15 21.23
CA GLN A 485 7.66 14.43 21.62
C GLN A 485 8.10 13.58 22.80
N ARG A 486 7.24 13.36 23.81
CA ARG A 486 7.53 12.43 24.91
C ARG A 486 7.72 11.01 24.42
N HIS A 487 6.81 10.51 23.57
CA HIS A 487 6.94 9.16 23.01
C HIS A 487 8.24 8.99 22.19
N LEU A 488 8.65 10.02 21.45
CA LEU A 488 9.93 10.00 20.73
C LEU A 488 11.13 9.95 21.68
N SER A 489 11.08 10.67 22.81
CA SER A 489 12.12 10.59 23.83
C SER A 489 12.18 9.20 24.48
N ASP A 490 11.02 8.62 24.82
CA ASP A 490 10.96 7.27 25.41
C ASP A 490 11.50 6.21 24.43
N LEU A 491 11.18 6.34 23.13
CA LEU A 491 11.70 5.48 22.09
C LEU A 491 13.22 5.64 21.92
N LEU A 492 13.74 6.86 22.05
CA LEU A 492 15.18 7.13 21.98
C LEU A 492 15.92 6.43 23.13
N ASP A 493 15.39 6.49 24.35
CA ASP A 493 15.94 5.79 25.51
C ASP A 493 15.91 4.25 25.32
N GLU A 494 14.86 3.72 24.69
CA GLU A 494 14.77 2.30 24.36
C GLU A 494 15.82 1.88 23.31
N VAL A 495 16.05 2.72 22.29
CA VAL A 495 17.09 2.52 21.28
C VAL A 495 18.48 2.55 21.91
N ASP A 496 18.74 3.46 22.83
CA ASP A 496 20.01 3.49 23.58
C ASP A 496 20.20 2.23 24.44
N GLY A 497 19.13 1.75 25.07
CA GLY A 497 19.14 0.47 25.79
C GLY A 497 19.38 -0.75 24.90
N LEU A 498 18.87 -0.74 23.66
CA LEU A 498 19.16 -1.76 22.65
C LEU A 498 20.63 -1.71 22.20
N ASN A 499 21.16 -0.53 21.89
CA ASN A 499 22.55 -0.34 21.49
C ASN A 499 23.53 -0.80 22.59
N ALA A 500 23.20 -0.54 23.86
CA ALA A 500 23.99 -1.04 24.99
C ALA A 500 24.01 -2.57 25.06
N ARG A 501 22.85 -3.22 24.86
CA ARG A 501 22.76 -4.69 24.81
C ARG A 501 23.50 -5.28 23.61
N GLU A 502 23.37 -4.67 22.44
CA GLU A 502 24.10 -5.07 21.23
C GLU A 502 25.61 -5.06 21.49
N SER A 503 26.13 -3.97 22.08
CA SER A 503 27.55 -3.86 22.43
C SER A 503 28.01 -4.96 23.40
N MET A 504 27.20 -5.28 24.42
CA MET A 504 27.51 -6.39 25.34
C MET A 504 27.55 -7.74 24.62
N TYR A 505 26.57 -8.04 23.77
CA TYR A 505 26.55 -9.29 23.01
C TYR A 505 27.73 -9.38 22.05
N LYS A 506 28.07 -8.29 21.38
CA LYS A 506 29.25 -8.21 20.51
C LYS A 506 30.53 -8.53 21.27
N GLN A 507 30.77 -7.88 22.41
CA GLN A 507 31.94 -8.15 23.26
C GLN A 507 31.98 -9.60 23.76
N LEU A 508 30.83 -10.16 24.14
CA LEU A 508 30.73 -11.55 24.59
C LEU A 508 31.10 -12.53 23.47
N MET A 509 30.61 -12.29 22.25
CA MET A 509 30.92 -13.13 21.09
C MET A 509 32.38 -13.01 20.66
N GLU A 510 32.94 -11.79 20.68
CA GLU A 510 34.37 -11.56 20.44
C GLU A 510 35.23 -12.34 21.46
N LYS A 511 34.86 -12.30 22.75
CA LYS A 511 35.56 -13.06 23.80
C LYS A 511 35.48 -14.57 23.54
N LYS A 512 34.29 -15.12 23.26
CA LYS A 512 34.12 -16.55 22.96
C LYS A 512 34.97 -16.97 21.76
N THR A 513 35.03 -16.14 20.72
CA THR A 513 35.84 -16.40 19.53
C THR A 513 37.33 -16.43 19.88
N CYS A 514 37.81 -15.48 20.70
CA CYS A 514 39.19 -15.49 21.19
C CYS A 514 39.50 -16.73 22.04
N ASP A 515 38.59 -17.14 22.91
CA ASP A 515 38.79 -18.32 23.77
C ASP A 515 38.81 -19.62 22.95
N LEU A 516 37.93 -19.73 21.94
CA LEU A 516 37.93 -20.84 20.99
C LEU A 516 39.20 -20.89 20.15
N GLN A 517 39.66 -19.75 19.62
CA GLN A 517 40.89 -19.68 18.85
C GLN A 517 42.11 -20.08 19.69
N LYS A 518 42.15 -19.71 20.97
CA LYS A 518 43.21 -20.19 21.89
C LYS A 518 43.15 -21.70 22.08
N ALA A 519 41.96 -22.25 22.31
CA ALA A 519 41.79 -23.70 22.46
C ALA A 519 42.21 -24.46 21.20
N GLU A 520 41.85 -23.94 20.01
CA GLU A 520 42.29 -24.49 18.72
C GLU A 520 43.82 -24.50 18.61
N THR A 521 44.48 -23.37 18.90
CA THR A 521 45.95 -23.32 18.86
C THR A 521 46.61 -24.24 19.89
N GLU A 522 46.00 -24.47 21.04
CA GLU A 522 46.52 -25.42 22.04
C GLU A 522 46.36 -26.87 21.58
N VAL A 523 45.23 -27.22 20.98
CA VAL A 523 45.00 -28.54 20.37
C VAL A 523 45.99 -28.80 19.24
N ASP A 524 46.25 -27.81 18.37
CA ASP A 524 47.24 -27.93 17.30
C ASP A 524 48.65 -28.19 17.85
N LEU A 525 49.08 -27.41 18.86
CA LEU A 525 50.38 -27.59 19.51
C LEU A 525 50.52 -28.98 20.17
N LEU A 526 49.47 -29.46 20.85
CA LEU A 526 49.46 -30.79 21.44
C LEU A 526 49.45 -31.88 20.35
N GLY A 527 48.77 -31.64 19.23
CA GLY A 527 48.81 -32.50 18.05
C GLY A 527 50.23 -32.68 17.52
N ASP A 528 50.95 -31.57 17.32
CA ASP A 528 52.35 -31.56 16.89
C ASP A 528 53.27 -32.31 17.88
N GLU A 529 53.05 -32.13 19.19
CA GLU A 529 53.81 -32.84 20.23
C GLU A 529 53.55 -34.35 20.20
N ILE A 530 52.28 -34.76 20.09
CA ILE A 530 51.89 -36.17 19.96
C ILE A 530 52.52 -36.78 18.69
N GLU A 531 52.51 -36.08 17.56
CA GLU A 531 53.11 -36.55 16.31
C GLU A 531 54.64 -36.73 16.45
N SER A 532 55.33 -35.78 17.10
CA SER A 532 56.76 -35.88 17.41
C SER A 532 57.07 -37.09 18.32
N LEU A 533 56.26 -37.31 19.36
CA LEU A 533 56.40 -38.46 20.26
C LEU A 533 56.14 -39.79 19.54
N LEU A 534 55.15 -39.84 18.64
CA LEU A 534 54.87 -41.03 17.82
C LEU A 534 56.02 -41.33 16.85
N ASP A 535 56.62 -40.32 16.22
CA ASP A 535 57.79 -40.49 15.36
C ASP A 535 59.01 -40.98 16.16
N LEU A 536 59.22 -40.45 17.37
CA LEU A 536 60.27 -40.95 18.28
C LEU A 536 60.03 -42.41 18.69
N LEU A 537 58.79 -42.75 19.09
CA LEU A 537 58.41 -44.11 19.44
C LEU A 537 58.62 -45.08 18.28
N LYS A 538 58.31 -44.65 17.05
CA LYS A 538 58.55 -45.41 15.82
C LYS A 538 60.04 -45.66 15.60
N LYS A 539 60.90 -44.66 15.79
CA LYS A 539 62.37 -44.82 15.71
C LYS A 539 62.89 -45.80 16.76
N ILE A 540 62.40 -45.72 18.00
CA ILE A 540 62.75 -46.65 19.08
C ILE A 540 62.31 -48.07 18.73
N TYR A 541 61.07 -48.23 18.26
CA TYR A 541 60.54 -49.53 17.85
C TYR A 541 61.39 -50.16 16.73
N ILE A 542 61.75 -49.40 15.69
CA ILE A 542 62.63 -49.89 14.60
C ILE A 542 63.98 -50.35 15.17
N ALA A 543 64.58 -49.59 16.08
CA ALA A 543 65.84 -49.94 16.70
C ALA A 543 65.73 -51.23 17.54
N LEU A 544 64.67 -51.38 18.34
CA LEU A 544 64.45 -52.57 19.17
C LEU A 544 64.08 -53.80 18.34
N ASP A 545 63.30 -53.64 17.27
CA ASP A 545 62.94 -54.73 16.36
C ASP A 545 64.19 -55.32 15.67
N HIS A 546 65.19 -54.49 15.37
CA HIS A 546 66.51 -54.94 14.89
C HIS A 546 67.21 -55.92 15.87
N TYR A 547 67.03 -55.72 17.19
CA TYR A 547 67.58 -56.59 18.24
C TYR A 547 66.63 -57.72 18.68
N SER A 548 65.46 -57.85 18.05
CA SER A 548 64.44 -58.87 18.35
C SER A 548 65.00 -60.31 18.50
N PRO A 549 65.98 -60.77 17.69
CA PRO A 549 66.56 -62.11 17.86
C PRO A 549 67.22 -62.36 19.22
N ILE A 550 67.73 -61.31 19.88
CA ILE A 550 68.35 -61.37 21.21
C ILE A 550 67.27 -61.14 22.28
N LEU A 551 66.37 -60.18 22.05
CA LEU A 551 65.31 -59.82 22.99
C LEU A 551 64.23 -60.90 23.16
N LYS A 552 64.14 -61.88 22.25
CA LYS A 552 63.23 -63.04 22.38
C LYS A 552 63.38 -63.84 23.67
N HIS A 553 64.54 -63.72 24.34
CA HIS A 553 64.81 -64.38 25.63
C HIS A 553 64.25 -63.60 26.84
N TYR A 554 63.66 -62.43 26.62
CA TYR A 554 63.05 -61.58 27.64
C TYR A 554 61.57 -61.36 27.31
N PRO A 555 60.66 -62.24 27.80
CA PRO A 555 59.25 -62.25 27.42
C PRO A 555 58.54 -60.89 27.59
N GLY A 556 58.78 -60.20 28.71
CA GLY A 556 58.17 -58.89 28.98
C GLY A 556 58.55 -57.81 27.97
N ILE A 557 59.79 -57.83 27.44
CA ILE A 557 60.23 -56.86 26.42
C ILE A 557 59.53 -57.14 25.07
N ILE A 558 59.35 -58.41 24.73
CA ILE A 558 58.63 -58.81 23.51
C ILE A 558 57.15 -58.43 23.58
N GLU A 559 56.51 -58.56 24.74
CA GLU A 559 55.12 -58.14 24.94
C GLU A 559 54.96 -56.63 24.76
N ILE A 560 55.87 -55.83 25.33
CA ILE A 560 55.90 -54.38 25.14
C ILE A 560 56.12 -54.04 23.65
N LEU A 561 57.02 -54.71 22.94
CA LEU A 561 57.23 -54.48 21.51
C LEU A 561 55.99 -54.80 20.66
N LYS A 562 55.22 -55.83 21.03
CA LYS A 562 53.94 -56.14 20.38
C LYS A 562 52.89 -55.07 20.66
N LEU A 563 52.85 -54.51 21.88
CA LEU A 563 51.96 -53.39 22.24
C LEU A 563 52.30 -52.12 21.46
N VAL A 564 53.58 -51.72 21.46
CA VAL A 564 54.05 -50.56 20.70
C VAL A 564 53.78 -50.73 19.21
N ARG A 565 53.99 -51.93 18.65
CA ARG A 565 53.66 -52.25 17.26
C ARG A 565 52.17 -52.08 16.95
N ARG A 566 51.29 -52.48 17.87
CA ARG A 566 49.83 -52.33 17.72
C ARG A 566 49.44 -50.86 17.73
N GLU A 567 50.01 -50.08 18.65
CA GLU A 567 49.73 -48.66 18.79
C GLU A 567 50.22 -47.86 17.57
N LEU A 568 51.45 -48.12 17.10
CA LEU A 568 52.02 -47.47 15.90
C LEU A 568 51.26 -47.80 14.59
N LYS A 569 50.53 -48.91 14.55
CA LYS A 569 49.68 -49.28 13.42
C LYS A 569 48.26 -48.73 13.53
N GLY A 570 47.92 -48.06 14.64
CA GLY A 570 46.54 -47.65 14.92
C GLY A 570 45.57 -48.83 15.11
N GLU A 571 46.10 -50.03 15.41
CA GLU A 571 45.31 -51.26 15.65
C GLU A 571 44.76 -51.31 17.10
N SER A 572 45.03 -50.28 17.90
CA SER A 572 44.40 -50.09 19.21
C SER A 572 42.91 -49.86 18.99
N LYS A 573 42.06 -50.74 19.54
CA LYS A 573 40.61 -50.50 19.56
C LYS A 573 40.41 -49.15 20.21
N ARG A 574 40.03 -48.13 19.43
CA ARG A 574 39.53 -46.87 19.99
C ARG A 574 38.39 -47.26 20.92
N VAL A 575 38.62 -47.20 22.22
CA VAL A 575 37.53 -47.05 23.17
C VAL A 575 37.01 -45.65 22.88
N SER A 576 36.02 -45.61 21.99
CA SER A 576 35.28 -44.42 21.62
C SER A 576 34.59 -43.92 22.88
N VAL A 577 35.27 -43.05 23.62
CA VAL A 577 34.63 -42.18 24.59
C VAL A 577 34.39 -40.87 23.88
N TYR A 578 33.29 -40.84 23.13
CA TYR A 578 32.54 -39.63 22.80
C TYR A 578 31.08 -40.01 22.81
#